data_AF-A0A3B9LYU6-F1
#
_entry.id   AF-A0A3B9LYU6-F1
#
_cell.length_a   1.000
_cell.length_b   1.000
_cell.length_c   1.000
_cell.angle_alpha   90.00
_cell.angle_beta   90.00
_cell.angle_gamma   90.00
#
_symmetry.space_group_name_H-M   'P 1'
#
loop_
_entity.id
_entity.type
_entity.pdbx_description
1 polymer ?
#
loop_
_entity_poly.entity_id
_entity_poly.type
_entity_poly.pdbx_seq_one_letter_code
_entity_poly.pdbx_strand_id
1 'polypeptide(L)' 'LTGEAAANIKKVFAYGVRNGFGMAFDPLSGYLWTQENGDDAFDEMNRV' A
#
# COMPACT_ATOMS: atom_id res chain seq x y z
N LEU A 1 13.24 -14.06 -12.82
CA LEU A 1 14.00 -12.82 -12.51
C LEU A 1 15.28 -13.22 -11.80
N THR A 2 16.42 -12.63 -12.17
CA THR A 2 17.72 -12.85 -11.51
C THR A 2 18.28 -11.51 -11.01
N GLY A 3 19.21 -11.55 -10.07
CA GLY A 3 19.88 -10.35 -9.54
C GLY A 3 18.95 -9.38 -8.82
N GLU A 4 19.24 -8.08 -8.94
CA GLU A 4 18.58 -7.00 -8.21
C GLU A 4 17.06 -6.93 -8.45
N ALA A 5 16.61 -7.16 -9.70
CA ALA A 5 15.19 -7.13 -10.05
C ALA A 5 14.38 -8.18 -9.27
N ALA A 6 14.95 -9.38 -9.06
CA ALA A 6 14.33 -10.42 -8.25
C ALA A 6 14.28 -10.04 -6.76
N ALA A 7 15.30 -9.34 -6.26
CA ALA A 7 15.34 -8.87 -4.89
C ALA A 7 14.33 -7.74 -4.63
N ASN A 8 14.14 -6.83 -5.59
CA ASN A 8 13.21 -5.71 -5.46
C ASN A 8 11.75 -6.16 -5.50
N ILE A 9 11.39 -7.10 -6.36
CA ILE A 9 10.01 -7.62 -6.44
C ILE A 9 9.58 -8.28 -5.12
N LYS A 10 10.49 -8.92 -4.39
CA LYS A 10 10.18 -9.53 -3.08
C LYS A 10 9.83 -8.50 -1.99
N LYS A 11 10.15 -7.23 -2.19
CA LYS A 11 9.80 -6.15 -1.24
C LYS A 11 8.40 -5.60 -1.48
N VAL A 12 7.78 -5.90 -2.62
CA VAL A 12 6.46 -5.40 -2.98
C VAL A 12 5.41 -6.24 -2.25
N PHE A 13 4.69 -5.60 -1.33
CA PHE A 13 3.60 -6.22 -0.58
C PHE A 13 2.22 -6.00 -1.25
N ALA A 14 2.01 -4.80 -1.81
CA ALA A 14 0.81 -4.43 -2.54
C ALA A 14 1.18 -3.58 -3.77
N TYR A 15 0.27 -3.50 -4.74
CA TYR A 15 0.42 -2.73 -5.97
C TYR A 15 -0.92 -2.07 -6.35
N GLY A 16 -0.89 -1.12 -7.28
CA GLY A 16 -2.09 -0.38 -7.70
C GLY A 16 -2.42 0.84 -6.84
N VAL A 17 -1.46 1.30 -6.03
CA VAL A 17 -1.57 2.52 -5.21
C VAL A 17 -1.05 3.72 -6.01
N ARG A 18 -1.82 4.80 -6.09
CA ARG A 18 -1.47 6.07 -6.77
C ARG A 18 -0.56 6.93 -5.91
N ASN A 19 -1.06 7.44 -4.77
CA ASN A 19 -0.33 8.36 -3.90
C ASN A 19 -0.71 8.18 -2.42
N GLY A 20 -0.10 7.16 -1.78
CA GLY A 20 -0.33 6.85 -0.38
C GLY A 20 0.31 7.87 0.57
N PHE A 21 -0.40 8.26 1.63
CA PHE A 21 0.09 9.26 2.60
C PHE A 21 -0.10 8.86 4.07
N GLY A 22 -1.14 8.10 4.39
CA GLY A 22 -1.43 7.66 5.76
C GLY A 22 -1.43 6.13 5.87
N MET A 23 -0.85 5.60 6.95
CA MET A 23 -0.95 4.17 7.26
C MET A 23 -0.90 3.91 8.77
N ALA A 24 -1.70 2.96 9.25
CA ALA A 24 -1.70 2.54 10.63
C ALA A 24 -2.23 1.11 10.78
N PHE A 25 -1.70 0.39 11.76
CA PHE A 25 -2.28 -0.88 12.18
C PHE A 25 -3.46 -0.61 13.11
N ASP A 26 -4.61 -1.21 12.81
CA ASP A 26 -5.75 -1.24 13.73
C ASP A 26 -5.35 -2.03 14.98
N PRO A 27 -5.36 -1.42 16.19
CA PRO A 27 -4.92 -2.08 17.41
C PRO A 27 -5.79 -3.26 17.83
N LEU A 28 -7.04 -3.36 17.33
CA LEU A 28 -7.93 -4.47 17.66
C LEU A 28 -7.72 -5.67 16.73
N SER A 29 -7.78 -5.45 15.41
CA SER A 29 -7.68 -6.53 14.44
C SER A 29 -6.25 -6.85 13.99
N GLY A 30 -5.32 -5.91 14.16
CA GLY A 30 -3.97 -5.98 13.60
C GLY A 30 -3.91 -5.76 12.09
N TYR A 31 -5.03 -5.49 11.41
CA TYR A 31 -5.02 -5.21 9.97
C TYR A 31 -4.40 -3.85 9.67
N LEU A 32 -3.72 -3.78 8.53
CA LEU A 32 -3.14 -2.54 8.06
C LEU A 32 -4.20 -1.75 7.30
N TRP A 33 -4.44 -0.52 7.74
CA TRP A 33 -5.23 0.46 7.00
C TRP A 33 -4.30 1.47 6.33
N THR A 34 -4.58 1.80 5.08
CA THR A 34 -3.85 2.78 4.28
C THR A 34 -4.80 3.79 3.66
N GLN A 35 -4.31 5.00 3.41
CA GLN A 35 -5.03 6.05 2.67
C GLN A 35 -4.23 6.49 1.45
N GLU A 36 -4.92 6.77 0.35
CA GLU A 36 -4.33 7.38 -0.84
C GLU A 36 -5.18 8.50 -1.44
N ASN A 37 -4.49 9.48 -2.02
CA ASN A 37 -5.14 10.57 -2.73
C ASN A 37 -5.50 10.14 -4.16
N GLY A 38 -6.75 10.34 -4.52
CA GLY A 38 -7.26 10.29 -5.89
C GLY A 38 -6.78 11.48 -6.72
N ASP A 39 -7.24 11.55 -7.96
CA ASP A 39 -6.82 12.62 -8.89
C ASP A 39 -7.53 13.95 -8.59
N ASP A 40 -8.75 14.09 -9.11
CA ASP A 40 -9.66 15.19 -8.77
C ASP A 40 -10.74 14.78 -7.75
N ALA A 41 -10.90 13.46 -7.54
CA ALA A 41 -11.86 12.83 -6.65
C ALA A 41 -11.45 11.37 -6.38
N PHE A 42 -12.21 10.69 -5.50
CA PHE A 42 -12.03 9.27 -5.15
C PHE A 42 -10.74 8.99 -4.37
N ASP A 43 -10.47 9.79 -3.32
CA ASP A 43 -9.53 9.38 -2.29
C ASP A 43 -9.97 8.04 -1.69
N GLU A 44 -9.01 7.16 -1.46
CA GLU A 44 -9.28 5.80 -1.01
C GLU A 44 -8.79 5.56 0.40
N MET A 45 -9.55 4.72 1.13
CA MET A 45 -9.02 3.96 2.25
C MET A 45 -9.03 2.48 1.87
N ASN A 46 -7.91 1.80 2.09
CA ASN A 46 -7.76 0.38 1.79
C ASN A 46 -7.42 -0.40 3.08
N ARG A 47 -7.84 -1.66 3.15
CA ARG A 47 -7.51 -2.60 4.23
C ARG A 47 -6.74 -3.76 3.64
N VAL A 48 -5.61 -4.11 4.26
CA VAL A 48 -4.75 -5.23 3.87
C VAL A 48 -4.71 -6.30 4.95
#